data_AF-A0A523MP69-F1
#
_entry.id   AF-A0A523MP69-F1
#
_cell.length_a   1.000
_cell.length_b   1.000
_cell.length_c   1.000
_cell.angle_alpha   90.00
_cell.angle_beta   90.00
_cell.angle_gamma   90.00
#
_symmetry.space_group_name_H-M   'P 1'
#
loop_
_entity.id
_entity.type
_entity.pdbx_description
1 polymer ?
#
loop_
_entity_poly.entity_id
_entity_poly.type
_entity_poly.pdbx_seq_one_letter_code
_entity_poly.pdbx_strand_id
1 'polypeptide(L)'
;MSQSLKHRYAWSPLFGSNAPYVEELYEAYLGDTSSVSPQWQGFFTNFGTEAPTQGNAVPRVSHRQLQAVLATRRVRSAPVARPAAAGSSTASEKQAAVSRLIQIYGLRGHQVADLDPLRLTTRRIPAVFKFDNLGLSEA
;
A
#
# COMPACT_ATOMS: atom_id res chain seq x y z
N MET A 1 18.88 25.49 -16.31
CA MET A 1 18.10 24.24 -16.47
C MET A 1 18.41 23.33 -15.28
N SER A 2 17.38 22.96 -14.54
CA SER A 2 17.44 22.49 -13.15
C SER A 2 18.20 21.18 -12.98
N GLN A 3 19.29 21.25 -12.20
CA GLN A 3 19.85 20.12 -11.45
C GLN A 3 18.75 19.65 -10.49
N SER A 4 17.91 18.76 -11.01
CA SER A 4 16.55 18.49 -10.51
C SER A 4 16.57 17.71 -9.19
N LEU A 5 15.45 17.74 -8.47
CA LEU A 5 15.15 17.06 -7.19
C LEU A 5 15.92 15.75 -6.93
N LYS A 6 16.17 14.92 -7.96
CA LYS A 6 17.00 13.71 -7.88
C LYS A 6 18.38 13.95 -7.26
N HIS A 7 19.07 15.04 -7.59
CA HIS A 7 20.38 15.37 -7.01
C HIS A 7 20.26 15.74 -5.52
N ARG A 8 19.19 16.43 -5.14
CA ARG A 8 18.89 16.76 -3.75
C ARG A 8 18.52 15.51 -2.93
N TYR A 9 17.77 14.59 -3.51
CA TYR A 9 17.44 13.31 -2.87
C TYR A 9 18.65 12.37 -2.75
N ALA A 10 19.52 12.33 -3.77
CA ALA A 10 20.71 11.47 -3.76
C ALA A 10 21.76 11.87 -2.69
N TRP A 11 21.78 13.14 -2.29
CA TRP A 11 22.68 13.68 -1.27
C TRP A 11 21.97 14.00 0.06
N SER A 12 20.68 13.69 0.14
CA SER A 12 19.92 13.95 1.34
C SER A 12 20.32 12.94 2.42
N PRO A 13 20.76 13.38 3.61
CA PRO A 13 21.01 12.51 4.76
C PRO A 13 19.71 11.94 5.37
N LEU A 14 18.60 12.00 4.63
CA LEU A 14 17.30 11.45 5.00
C LEU A 14 17.01 10.13 4.26
N PHE A 15 17.86 9.75 3.28
CA PHE A 15 17.66 8.58 2.45
C PHE A 15 18.89 7.67 2.46
N GLY A 16 18.64 6.36 2.58
CA GLY A 16 19.68 5.33 2.60
C GLY A 16 19.86 4.72 3.99
N SER A 17 21.10 4.45 4.38
CA SER A 17 21.45 3.73 5.62
C SER A 17 21.10 4.48 6.92
N ASN A 18 20.91 5.79 6.86
CA ASN A 18 20.52 6.64 7.99
C ASN A 18 19.00 6.80 8.17
N ALA A 19 18.19 6.29 7.23
CA ALA A 19 16.74 6.34 7.31
C ALA A 19 16.17 5.85 8.65
N PRO A 20 16.61 4.71 9.25
CA PRO A 20 16.06 4.27 10.54
C PRO A 20 16.37 5.25 11.68
N TYR A 21 17.53 5.91 11.67
CA TYR A 21 17.91 6.88 12.69
C TYR A 21 17.05 8.16 12.61
N VAL A 22 16.84 8.66 11.40
CA VAL A 22 15.98 9.84 11.17
C VAL A 22 14.53 9.53 11.52
N GLU A 23 14.06 8.31 11.24
CA GLU A 23 12.73 7.84 11.64
C GLU A 23 12.57 7.83 13.17
N GLU A 24 13.53 7.30 13.91
CA GLU A 24 13.51 7.30 15.38
C GLU A 24 13.49 8.71 15.96
N LEU A 25 14.27 9.64 15.38
CA LEU A 25 14.25 11.05 15.76
C LEU A 25 12.88 11.70 15.50
N TYR A 26 12.25 11.39 14.36
CA TYR A 26 10.93 11.92 14.04
C TYR A 26 9.85 11.36 14.97
N GLU A 27 9.90 10.06 15.29
CA GLU A 27 8.98 9.44 16.25
C GLU A 27 9.14 10.02 17.66
N ALA A 28 10.37 10.30 18.10
CA ALA A 28 10.63 10.99 19.35
C ALA A 28 10.02 12.40 19.34
N TYR A 29 10.20 13.15 18.25
CA TYR A 29 9.62 14.48 18.05
C TYR A 29 8.08 14.48 18.08
N LEU A 30 7.43 13.44 17.54
CA LEU A 30 5.97 13.28 17.58
C LEU A 30 5.44 13.03 19.00
N GLY A 31 6.23 12.35 19.84
CA GLY A 31 5.90 12.13 21.25
C GLY A 31 6.16 13.36 22.12
N ASP A 32 7.33 13.97 21.95
CA ASP A 32 7.74 15.19 22.65
C ASP A 32 8.64 16.04 21.74
N THR A 33 8.18 17.24 21.42
CA THR A 33 8.91 18.20 20.59
C THR A 33 10.25 18.60 21.22
N SER A 34 10.36 18.59 22.55
CA SER A 34 11.56 18.98 23.30
C SER A 34 12.63 17.89 23.38
N SER A 35 12.29 16.65 23.00
CA SER A 35 13.23 15.52 23.07
C SER A 35 14.29 15.51 21.96
N VAL A 36 14.12 16.36 20.95
CA VAL A 36 15.06 16.49 19.82
C VAL A 36 15.74 17.85 19.82
N SER A 37 16.92 17.94 19.21
CA SER A 37 17.70 19.18 19.19
C SER A 37 16.94 20.31 18.48
N PRO A 38 17.20 21.60 18.81
CA PRO A 38 16.51 22.73 18.19
C PRO A 38 16.63 22.77 16.65
N GLN A 39 17.73 22.24 16.11
CA GLN A 39 17.96 22.11 14.67
C GLN A 39 16.95 21.15 14.04
N TRP A 40 16.71 19.99 14.67
CA TRP A 40 15.73 19.01 14.23
C TRP A 40 14.29 19.50 14.45
N GLN A 41 14.03 20.25 15.53
CA GLN A 41 12.72 20.88 15.72
C GLN A 41 12.38 21.81 14.56
N GLY A 42 13.27 22.74 14.21
CA GLY A 42 13.06 23.68 13.10
C GLY A 42 12.97 22.98 11.74
N PHE A 43 13.72 21.89 11.57
CA PHE A 43 13.63 21.05 10.39
C PHE A 43 12.25 20.36 10.28
N PHE A 44 11.77 19.74 11.36
CA PHE A 44 10.49 19.03 11.37
C PHE A 44 9.28 19.96 11.37
N THR A 45 9.35 21.17 11.93
CA THR A 45 8.29 22.18 11.80
C THR A 45 8.08 22.60 10.34
N ASN A 46 9.17 22.67 9.58
CA ASN A 46 9.12 23.05 8.17
C ASN A 46 8.83 21.86 7.24
N PHE A 47 8.90 20.62 7.75
CA PHE A 47 8.47 19.43 7.05
C PHE A 47 6.93 19.35 7.01
N GLY A 48 6.35 19.42 5.79
CA GLY A 48 4.91 19.35 5.57
C GLY A 48 4.21 20.68 5.26
N THR A 49 4.96 21.76 5.02
CA THR A 49 4.42 23.02 4.47
C THR A 49 4.36 23.03 2.94
N GLU A 50 4.67 21.92 2.27
CA GLU A 50 4.22 21.70 0.88
C GLU A 50 2.68 21.76 0.92
N ALA A 51 2.10 22.84 0.40
CA ALA A 51 0.68 23.10 0.46
C ALA A 51 -0.12 21.83 0.11
N PRO A 52 -1.13 21.43 0.91
CA PRO A 52 -1.96 20.28 0.58
C PRO A 52 -2.57 20.55 -0.78
N THR A 53 -2.18 19.76 -1.79
CA THR A 53 -2.61 19.99 -3.18
C THR A 53 -4.12 19.92 -3.32
N GLN A 54 -4.85 19.44 -2.31
CA GLN A 54 -6.31 19.47 -2.22
C GLN A 54 -6.76 19.51 -0.75
N GLY A 55 -6.72 20.67 -0.09
CA GLY A 55 -7.57 21.03 1.07
C GLY A 55 -7.53 20.18 2.36
N ASN A 56 -6.86 19.04 2.39
CA ASN A 56 -6.72 18.17 3.56
C ASN A 56 -5.29 18.27 4.07
N ALA A 57 -5.11 18.99 5.17
CA ALA A 57 -3.93 18.84 5.99
C ALA A 57 -3.87 17.38 6.46
N VAL A 58 -2.93 16.60 5.94
CA VAL A 58 -2.71 15.24 6.43
C VAL A 58 -2.16 15.37 7.85
N PRO A 59 -2.86 14.85 8.88
CA PRO A 59 -2.35 14.91 10.24
C PRO A 59 -1.00 14.19 10.31
N ARG A 60 -0.08 14.70 11.14
CA ARG A 60 1.19 14.02 11.39
C ARG A 60 0.89 12.72 12.13
N VAL A 61 1.21 11.58 11.50
CA VAL A 61 0.94 10.24 12.07
C VAL A 61 2.24 9.53 12.34
N SER A 62 2.34 8.88 13.50
CA SER A 62 3.46 7.98 13.83
C SER A 62 3.52 6.82 12.84
N HIS A 63 4.69 6.65 12.23
CA HIS A 63 4.97 5.55 11.32
C HIS A 63 4.88 4.20 12.05
N ARG A 64 5.36 4.10 13.30
CA ARG A 64 5.20 2.91 14.16
C ARG A 64 3.75 2.53 14.36
N GLN A 65 2.87 3.50 14.64
CA GLN A 65 1.45 3.23 14.81
C GLN A 65 0.84 2.70 13.50
N LEU A 66 1.20 3.29 12.36
CA LEU A 66 0.77 2.79 11.05
C LEU A 66 1.28 1.39 10.76
N GLN A 67 2.56 1.10 11.06
CA GLN A 67 3.11 -0.24 10.94
C GLN A 67 2.37 -1.25 11.81
N ALA A 68 2.04 -0.90 13.06
CA ALA A 68 1.28 -1.77 13.96
C ALA A 68 -0.14 -2.03 13.46
N VAL A 69 -0.83 -0.99 12.95
CA VAL A 69 -2.17 -1.12 12.34
C VAL A 69 -2.10 -1.97 11.07
N LEU A 70 -1.07 -1.81 10.24
CA LEU A 70 -0.89 -2.61 9.03
C LEU A 70 -0.50 -4.05 9.36
N ALA A 71 0.33 -4.27 10.38
CA ALA A 71 0.71 -5.61 10.85
C ALA A 71 -0.50 -6.35 11.42
N THR A 72 -1.30 -5.69 12.28
CA THR A 72 -2.55 -6.27 12.80
C THR A 72 -3.57 -6.51 11.69
N ARG A 73 -3.70 -5.61 10.71
CA ARG A 73 -4.55 -5.82 9.53
C ARG A 73 -4.05 -6.99 8.67
N ARG A 74 -2.73 -7.13 8.47
CA ARG A 74 -2.12 -8.27 7.77
C ARG A 74 -2.45 -9.59 8.46
N VAL A 75 -2.30 -9.65 9.79
CA VAL A 75 -2.66 -10.83 10.60
C VAL A 75 -4.17 -11.10 10.55
N ARG A 76 -5.02 -10.05 10.50
CA ARG A 76 -6.47 -10.21 10.33
C ARG A 76 -6.89 -10.59 8.90
N SER A 77 -6.06 -10.28 7.91
CA SER A 77 -6.24 -10.65 6.50
C SER A 77 -5.56 -11.96 6.11
N ALA A 78 -4.76 -12.57 6.98
CA ALA A 78 -4.72 -14.03 7.03
C ALA A 78 -6.18 -14.48 7.21
N PRO A 79 -6.64 -15.59 6.60
CA PRO A 79 -8.06 -15.91 6.49
C PRO A 79 -8.66 -16.19 7.88
N VAL A 80 -8.96 -15.12 8.61
CA VAL A 80 -9.75 -15.16 9.81
C VAL A 80 -11.16 -15.33 9.30
N ALA A 81 -11.67 -16.55 9.46
CA ALA A 81 -13.08 -16.83 9.44
C ALA A 81 -13.79 -15.75 10.27
N ARG A 82 -14.40 -14.79 9.57
CA ARG A 82 -15.32 -13.83 10.18
C ARG A 82 -16.44 -14.66 10.79
N PRO A 83 -16.88 -14.41 12.05
CA PRO A 83 -18.04 -15.11 12.58
C PRO A 83 -19.18 -14.87 11.59
N ALA A 84 -19.70 -15.97 11.04
CA ALA A 84 -20.77 -15.93 10.07
C ALA A 84 -21.92 -15.15 10.70
N ALA A 85 -22.21 -13.96 10.17
CA ALA A 85 -23.57 -13.46 10.26
C ALA A 85 -24.43 -14.56 9.63
N ALA A 86 -25.38 -15.10 10.39
CA ALA A 86 -26.19 -16.26 10.05
C ALA A 86 -27.19 -15.96 8.91
N GLY A 87 -26.65 -15.57 7.75
CA GLY A 87 -27.38 -15.28 6.53
C GLY A 87 -26.42 -15.37 5.34
N SER A 88 -26.61 -16.40 4.50
CA SER A 88 -25.96 -16.67 3.21
C SER A 88 -24.51 -17.20 3.23
N SER A 89 -24.34 -18.48 3.59
CA SER A 89 -23.12 -19.25 3.29
C SER A 89 -22.67 -19.09 1.83
N THR A 90 -23.63 -19.10 0.91
CA THR A 90 -23.42 -18.91 -0.53
C THR A 90 -22.87 -17.52 -0.88
N ALA A 91 -23.29 -16.45 -0.22
CA ALA A 91 -22.75 -15.12 -0.49
C ALA A 91 -21.33 -14.98 0.08
N SER A 92 -21.05 -15.60 1.23
CA SER A 92 -19.70 -15.67 1.81
C SER A 92 -18.74 -16.47 0.92
N GLU A 93 -19.19 -17.60 0.37
CA GLU A 93 -18.43 -18.41 -0.59
C GLU A 93 -18.15 -17.65 -1.89
N LYS A 94 -19.16 -16.97 -2.44
CA LYS A 94 -19.00 -16.10 -3.61
C LYS A 94 -18.01 -14.97 -3.33
N GLN A 95 -18.08 -14.34 -2.17
CA GLN A 95 -17.13 -13.29 -1.77
C GLN A 95 -15.68 -13.83 -1.68
N ALA A 96 -15.50 -15.03 -1.14
CA ALA A 96 -14.20 -15.68 -1.10
C ALA A 96 -13.69 -16.03 -2.51
N ALA A 97 -14.57 -16.50 -3.40
CA ALA A 97 -14.24 -16.79 -4.79
C ALA A 97 -13.83 -15.52 -5.57
N VAL A 98 -14.57 -14.42 -5.41
CA VAL A 98 -14.21 -13.10 -5.97
C VAL A 98 -12.86 -12.61 -5.43
N SER A 99 -12.59 -12.81 -4.14
CA SER A 99 -11.30 -12.42 -3.56
C SER A 99 -10.13 -13.20 -4.18
N ARG A 100 -10.31 -14.50 -4.45
CA ARG A 100 -9.32 -15.31 -5.18
C ARG A 100 -9.14 -14.84 -6.61
N LEU A 101 -10.23 -14.49 -7.31
CA LEU A 101 -10.18 -13.94 -8.67
C LEU A 101 -9.31 -12.68 -8.73
N ILE A 102 -9.50 -11.75 -7.80
CA ILE A 102 -8.71 -10.51 -7.71
C ILE A 102 -7.22 -10.84 -7.54
N GLN A 103 -6.89 -11.77 -6.65
CA GLN A 103 -5.51 -12.18 -6.44
C GLN A 103 -4.89 -12.81 -7.70
N ILE A 104 -5.64 -13.66 -8.40
CA ILE A 104 -5.19 -14.29 -9.65
C ILE A 104 -4.88 -13.23 -10.72
N TYR A 105 -5.77 -12.24 -10.89
CA TYR A 105 -5.54 -11.13 -11.82
C TYR A 105 -4.35 -10.26 -11.42
N GLY A 106 -4.14 -10.01 -10.13
CA GLY A 106 -2.96 -9.29 -9.65
C GLY A 106 -1.64 -10.01 -9.97
N LEU A 107 -1.62 -11.34 -9.85
CA LEU A 107 -0.40 -12.14 -10.06
C LEU A 107 -0.15 -12.48 -11.53
N ARG A 108 -1.20 -12.81 -12.30
CA ARG A 108 -1.10 -13.38 -13.66
C ARG A 108 -1.85 -12.59 -14.72
N GLY A 109 -2.50 -11.47 -14.39
CA GLY A 109 -3.29 -10.68 -15.35
C GLY A 109 -2.48 -10.20 -16.55
N HIS A 110 -1.18 -9.95 -16.37
CA HIS A 110 -0.25 -9.59 -17.44
C HIS A 110 -0.18 -10.64 -18.58
N GLN A 111 -0.53 -11.90 -18.31
CA GLN A 111 -0.55 -12.98 -19.31
C GLN A 111 -1.76 -12.91 -20.25
N VAL A 112 -2.82 -12.20 -19.85
CA VAL A 112 -4.07 -12.06 -20.60
C VAL A 112 -4.27 -10.61 -21.07
N ALA A 113 -3.38 -9.69 -20.67
CA ALA A 113 -3.45 -8.28 -21.07
C ALA A 113 -3.19 -8.08 -22.58
N ASP A 114 -3.91 -7.13 -23.18
CA ASP A 114 -3.71 -6.72 -24.56
C ASP A 114 -2.51 -5.76 -24.66
N LEU A 115 -1.31 -6.33 -24.70
CA LEU A 115 -0.05 -5.60 -24.78
C LEU A 115 0.53 -5.52 -26.20
N ASP A 116 -0.03 -6.26 -27.16
CA ASP A 116 0.51 -6.36 -28.51
C ASP A 116 -0.30 -5.47 -29.48
N PRO A 117 0.20 -4.28 -29.86
CA PRO A 117 -0.53 -3.38 -30.74
C PRO A 117 -0.71 -3.95 -32.16
N LEU A 118 0.11 -4.93 -32.56
CA LEU A 118 0.05 -5.57 -33.86
C LEU A 118 -0.83 -6.84 -33.85
N ARG A 119 -1.23 -7.31 -32.65
CA ARG A 119 -2.08 -8.49 -32.44
C ARG A 119 -1.59 -9.75 -33.16
N LEU A 120 -0.28 -9.91 -33.30
CA LEU A 120 0.32 -11.06 -33.98
C LEU A 120 0.38 -12.28 -33.04
N THR A 121 0.38 -12.04 -31.73
CA THR A 121 0.51 -13.10 -30.73
C THR A 121 -0.86 -13.59 -30.23
N THR A 122 -1.23 -14.83 -30.53
CA THR A 122 -2.39 -15.47 -29.89
C THR A 122 -2.03 -15.98 -28.50
N ARG A 123 -2.43 -15.24 -27.46
CA ARG A 123 -2.23 -15.68 -26.06
C ARG A 123 -3.33 -16.65 -25.64
N ARG A 124 -2.93 -17.78 -25.04
CA ARG A 124 -3.88 -18.75 -24.44
C ARG A 124 -4.26 -18.29 -23.04
N ILE A 125 -5.55 -18.09 -22.80
CA ILE A 125 -6.07 -17.76 -21.47
C ILE A 125 -5.89 -18.98 -20.55
N PRO A 126 -5.12 -18.88 -19.46
CA PRO A 126 -4.98 -19.98 -18.51
C PRO A 126 -6.33 -20.37 -17.90
N ALA A 127 -6.54 -21.66 -17.65
CA ALA A 127 -7.80 -22.15 -17.08
C ALA A 127 -8.16 -21.49 -15.74
N VAL A 128 -7.16 -21.07 -14.96
CA VAL A 128 -7.31 -20.43 -13.65
C VAL A 128 -8.17 -19.15 -13.68
N PHE A 129 -8.33 -18.51 -14.85
CA PHE A 129 -9.20 -17.34 -15.02
C PHE A 129 -10.68 -17.66 -15.28
N LYS A 130 -11.02 -18.92 -15.56
CA LYS A 130 -12.40 -19.33 -15.84
C LYS A 130 -13.24 -19.33 -14.56
N PHE A 131 -14.45 -18.77 -14.64
CA PHE A 131 -15.38 -18.69 -13.50
C PHE A 131 -15.75 -20.06 -12.94
N ASP A 132 -15.87 -21.08 -13.79
CA ASP A 132 -16.13 -22.47 -13.40
C ASP A 132 -15.12 -23.01 -12.38
N ASN A 133 -13.83 -22.67 -12.55
CA ASN A 133 -12.76 -23.11 -11.63
C ASN A 133 -12.81 -22.42 -10.27
N LEU A 134 -13.58 -21.34 -10.16
CA LEU A 134 -13.75 -20.57 -8.93
C LEU A 134 -15.13 -20.80 -8.29
N GLY A 135 -15.98 -21.65 -8.90
CA GLY A 135 -17.35 -21.89 -8.44
C GLY A 135 -18.26 -20.67 -8.62
N LEU A 136 -17.96 -19.79 -9.57
CA LEU A 136 -18.77 -18.62 -9.90
C LEU A 136 -19.61 -18.93 -11.15
N SER A 137 -20.90 -18.64 -11.09
CA SER A 137 -21.81 -18.69 -12.24
C SER A 137 -22.00 -17.30 -12.84
N GLU A 138 -22.40 -17.24 -14.11
CA GLU A 138 -22.92 -16.00 -14.70
C GLU A 138 -24.22 -15.57 -13.98
N ALA A 139 -24.53 -14.28 -14.06
CA ALA A 139 -25.63 -13.63 -13.34
C ALA A 139 -26.99 -13.85 -14.02
#